data_AF-A0A960R5R5-F1
#
_entry.id   AF-A0A960R5R5-F1
#
_cell.length_a   1.000
_cell.length_b   1.000
_cell.length_c   1.000
_cell.angle_alpha   90.00
_cell.angle_beta   90.00
_cell.angle_gamma   90.00
#
_symmetry.space_group_name_H-M   'P 1'
#
loop_
_entity.id
_entity.type
_entity.pdbx_description
1 polymer ?
#
loop_
_entity_poly.entity_id
_entity_poly.type
_entity_poly.pdbx_seq_one_letter_code
_entity_poly.pdbx_strand_id
1 'polypeptide(L)'
;ATFLQPFVSYITPAKTTYTLNSETTYDWDHDQWLVPFNAIVSQLFTIGSQPVQASLGARYYVEGPDGGPEWGVRAAITLLFPK
;
A
#
# COMPACT_ATOMS: atom_id res chain seq x y z
N ALA A 1 -12.67 -5.51 -18.14
CA ALA A 1 -11.86 -4.58 -17.31
C ALA A 1 -10.40 -4.63 -17.74
N THR A 2 -9.71 -3.48 -17.69
CA THR A 2 -8.25 -3.41 -17.88
C THR A 2 -7.58 -3.09 -16.55
N PHE A 3 -6.51 -3.79 -16.18
CA PHE A 3 -5.82 -3.62 -14.90
C PHE A 3 -4.35 -3.24 -15.10
N LEU A 4 -3.90 -2.21 -14.39
CA LEU A 4 -2.51 -1.72 -14.42
C LEU A 4 -2.04 -1.46 -12.99
N GLN A 5 -0.93 -2.10 -12.59
CA GLN A 5 -0.37 -1.98 -11.24
C GLN A 5 1.11 -1.56 -11.27
N PRO A 6 1.43 -0.28 -11.51
CA PRO A 6 2.80 0.17 -11.36
C PRO A 6 3.16 0.18 -9.86
N PHE A 7 4.38 -0.24 -9.55
CA PHE A 7 4.91 -0.19 -8.18
C PHE A 7 6.40 0.15 -8.18
N VAL A 8 6.83 0.79 -7.10
CA VAL A 8 8.22 0.99 -6.76
C VAL A 8 8.41 0.76 -5.27
N SER A 9 9.50 0.09 -4.91
CA SER A 9 9.87 -0.14 -3.52
C SER A 9 11.35 0.11 -3.33
N TYR A 10 11.70 0.81 -2.25
CA TYR A 10 13.08 1.12 -1.90
C TYR A 10 13.32 0.81 -0.42
N ILE A 11 14.37 0.04 -0.15
CA ILE A 11 14.78 -0.34 1.20
C ILE A 11 16.08 0.35 1.58
N THR A 12 16.11 0.95 2.76
CA THR A 12 17.31 1.57 3.33
C THR A 12 18.18 0.53 4.06
N PRO A 13 19.46 0.83 4.31
CA PRO A 13 20.29 0.00 5.19
C PRO A 13 19.69 -0.18 6.60
N ALA A 14 18.93 0.81 7.07
CA ALA A 14 18.20 0.78 8.34
C ALA A 14 16.94 -0.09 8.33
N LYS A 15 16.67 -0.84 7.24
CA LYS A 15 15.50 -1.72 7.08
C LYS A 15 14.16 -0.99 7.09
N THR A 16 14.18 0.29 6.74
CA THR A 16 12.98 1.05 6.38
C THR A 16 12.68 0.81 4.90
N THR A 17 11.46 0.43 4.58
CA THR A 17 10.99 0.22 3.21
C THR A 17 9.92 1.24 2.87
N TYR A 18 10.18 2.03 1.83
CA TYR A 18 9.23 2.95 1.22
C TYR A 18 8.64 2.28 -0.01
N THR A 19 7.30 2.29 -0.13
CA THR A 19 6.58 1.69 -1.25
C THR A 19 5.55 2.65 -1.79
N LEU A 20 5.53 2.81 -3.11
CA LEU A 20 4.48 3.50 -3.84
C LEU A 20 3.90 2.53 -4.87
N ASN A 21 2.57 2.41 -4.92
CA ASN A 21 1.92 1.62 -5.96
C ASN A 21 0.54 2.18 -6.32
N SER A 22 0.14 2.01 -7.58
CA SER A 22 -1.23 2.24 -8.02
C SER A 22 -1.88 0.91 -8.40
N GLU A 23 -3.18 0.74 -8.17
CA GLU A 23 -3.96 -0.43 -8.61
C GLU A 23 -5.08 0.04 -9.53
N THR A 24 -4.69 0.56 -10.69
CA THR A 24 -5.62 1.19 -11.63
C THR A 24 -6.46 0.15 -12.36
N THR A 25 -7.78 0.31 -12.29
CA THR A 25 -8.74 -0.53 -13.01
C THR A 25 -9.68 0.33 -13.83
N TYR A 26 -9.91 -0.05 -15.09
CA TYR A 26 -10.99 0.52 -15.91
C TYR A 26 -12.15 -0.46 -16.00
N ASP A 27 -13.33 0.01 -15.59
CA ASP A 27 -14.61 -0.65 -15.80
C ASP A 27 -15.23 -0.19 -17.12
N TRP A 28 -15.38 -1.12 -18.07
CA TRP A 28 -15.94 -0.84 -19.40
C TRP A 28 -17.46 -0.82 -19.41
N ASP A 29 -18.11 -1.41 -18.40
CA ASP A 29 -19.58 -1.51 -18.35
C ASP A 29 -20.21 -0.22 -17.81
N HIS A 30 -19.46 0.52 -16.99
CA HIS A 30 -19.89 1.79 -16.39
C HIS A 30 -19.06 3.00 -16.86
N ASP A 31 -18.11 2.80 -17.78
CA ASP A 31 -17.13 3.81 -18.22
C ASP A 31 -16.44 4.54 -17.05
N GLN A 32 -16.01 3.78 -16.04
CA GLN A 32 -15.44 4.30 -14.79
C GLN A 32 -13.99 3.88 -14.57
N TRP A 33 -13.18 4.82 -14.10
CA TRP A 33 -11.82 4.58 -13.64
C TRP A 33 -11.78 4.47 -12.12
N LEU A 34 -11.06 3.46 -11.62
CA LEU A 34 -10.63 3.38 -10.22
C LEU A 34 -9.11 3.49 -10.19
N VAL A 35 -8.58 4.60 -9.68
CA VAL A 35 -7.15 4.92 -9.69
C VAL A 35 -6.65 5.20 -8.27
N PRO A 36 -6.45 4.15 -7.44
CA PRO A 36 -5.96 4.31 -6.08
C PRO A 36 -4.44 4.36 -6.06
N PHE A 37 -3.86 5.45 -5.57
CA PHE A 37 -2.44 5.55 -5.25
C PHE A 37 -2.22 5.23 -3.78
N ASN A 38 -1.24 4.37 -3.51
CA ASN A 38 -0.85 3.94 -2.18
C ASN A 38 0.57 4.39 -1.90
N ALA A 39 0.78 4.96 -0.72
CA ALA A 39 2.10 5.24 -0.18
C ALA A 39 2.23 4.56 1.18
N ILE A 40 3.24 3.71 1.32
CA ILE A 40 3.44 2.89 2.52
C ILE A 40 4.89 3.03 2.98
N VAL A 41 5.06 3.28 4.26
CA VAL A 41 6.35 3.18 4.97
C VAL A 41 6.27 1.99 5.90
N SER A 42 7.29 1.14 5.88
CA SER A 42 7.42 0.04 6.82
C SER A 42 8.81 -0.01 7.41
N GLN A 43 8.91 -0.45 8.66
CA GLN A 43 10.15 -0.62 9.39
C GLN A 43 10.22 -2.04 9.92
N LEU A 44 11.28 -2.75 9.56
CA LEU A 44 11.63 -4.03 10.19
C LEU A 44 12.58 -3.78 11.36
N PHE A 45 12.27 -4.34 12.52
CA PHE A 45 13.08 -4.25 13.73
C PHE A 45 12.93 -5.51 14.57
N THR A 46 13.72 -5.64 15.63
CA THR A 46 13.66 -6.79 16.54
C THR A 46 13.32 -6.33 17.95
N ILE A 47 12.40 -7.03 18.61
CA ILE A 47 12.15 -6.91 20.05
C ILE A 47 12.71 -8.18 20.69
N GLY A 48 13.87 -8.07 21.34
CA GLY A 48 14.64 -9.24 21.77
C GLY A 48 15.04 -10.09 20.56
N SER A 49 14.66 -11.37 20.55
CA SER A 49 14.89 -12.30 19.43
C SER A 49 13.74 -12.34 18.40
N GLN A 50 12.65 -11.62 18.63
CA GLN A 50 11.45 -11.65 17.77
C GLN A 50 11.54 -10.55 16.70
N PRO A 51 11.61 -10.89 15.39
CA PRO A 51 11.49 -9.90 14.33
C PRO A 51 10.05 -9.40 14.20
N VAL A 52 9.90 -8.09 14.05
CA VAL A 52 8.63 -7.37 13.97
C VAL A 52 8.72 -6.37 12.83
N GLN A 53 7.67 -6.28 12.02
CA GLN A 53 7.51 -5.23 11.03
C GLN A 53 6.34 -4.32 11.42
N ALA A 54 6.58 -3.03 11.51
CA ALA A 54 5.53 -2.02 11.61
C ALA A 54 5.35 -1.34 10.24
N SER A 55 4.11 -1.06 9.85
CA SER A 55 3.83 -0.29 8.64
C SER A 55 2.73 0.73 8.87
N LEU A 56 2.86 1.85 8.16
CA LEU A 56 1.88 2.91 8.05
C LEU A 56 1.77 3.30 6.59
N GLY A 57 0.55 3.40 6.09
CA GLY A 57 0.29 3.80 4.72
C GLY A 57 -0.94 4.67 4.58
N ALA A 58 -0.93 5.47 3.53
CA ALA A 58 -2.05 6.26 3.06
C ALA A 58 -2.44 5.78 1.65
N ARG A 59 -3.72 5.89 1.36
CA ARG A 59 -4.32 5.63 0.05
C ARG A 59 -5.08 6.88 -0.35
N TYR A 60 -4.94 7.28 -1.61
CA TYR A 60 -5.69 8.36 -2.22
C TYR A 60 -6.31 7.88 -3.52
N TYR A 61 -7.59 8.12 -3.73
CA TYR A 61 -8.30 7.78 -4.95
C TYR A 61 -8.26 9.00 -5.88
N VAL A 62 -7.43 8.94 -6.92
CA VAL A 62 -7.38 10.01 -7.93
C VAL A 62 -8.67 10.03 -8.74
N GLU A 63 -9.23 8.85 -9.00
CA GLU A 63 -10.54 8.67 -9.60
C GLU A 63 -11.21 7.45 -8.98
N GLY A 64 -12.52 7.54 -8.77
CA GLY A 64 -13.33 6.53 -8.10
C GLY A 64 -14.82 6.87 -8.18
N PRO A 65 -15.69 5.94 -7.78
CA PRO A 65 -17.15 6.10 -7.91
C PRO A 65 -17.69 7.23 -7.03
N ASP A 66 -18.76 7.88 -7.51
CA ASP A 66 -19.46 8.94 -6.78
C ASP A 66 -19.92 8.48 -5.39
N GLY A 67 -19.60 9.27 -4.36
CA GLY A 67 -19.93 8.97 -2.96
C GLY A 67 -18.95 7.99 -2.27
N GLY A 68 -17.89 7.56 -2.95
CA GLY A 68 -16.80 6.77 -2.37
C GLY A 68 -15.84 7.59 -1.49
N PRO A 69 -14.98 6.90 -0.71
CA PRO A 69 -13.95 7.58 0.07
C PRO A 69 -12.84 8.16 -0.83
N GLU A 70 -12.48 9.42 -0.64
CA GLU A 70 -11.40 10.08 -1.38
C GLU A 70 -10.01 9.59 -0.94
N TRP A 71 -9.88 9.18 0.33
CA TRP A 71 -8.62 8.71 0.91
C TRP A 71 -8.84 7.70 2.02
N GLY A 72 -7.77 7.02 2.43
CA GLY A 72 -7.75 6.10 3.55
C GLY A 72 -6.37 5.99 4.18
N VAL A 73 -6.32 5.52 5.42
CA VAL A 73 -5.08 5.26 6.14
C VAL A 73 -5.10 3.84 6.70
N ARG A 74 -3.94 3.19 6.71
CA ARG A 74 -3.74 1.85 7.24
C ARG A 74 -2.48 1.80 8.08
N ALA A 75 -2.59 1.26 9.29
CA ALA A 75 -1.45 0.84 10.09
C ALA A 75 -1.49 -0.68 10.28
N ALA A 76 -0.33 -1.32 10.35
CA ALA A 76 -0.24 -2.74 10.67
C ALA A 76 1.04 -3.06 11.45
N ILE A 77 0.95 -4.07 12.30
CA ILE A 77 2.09 -4.71 12.96
C ILE A 77 2.07 -6.19 12.56
N THR A 78 3.19 -6.70 12.06
CA THR A 78 3.37 -8.08 11.64
C THR A 78 4.46 -8.73 12.46
N LEU A 79 4.15 -9.85 13.11
CA LEU A 79 5.12 -10.69 13.83
C LEU A 79 5.66 -11.77 12.87
N LEU A 80 6.99 -11.90 12.78
CA LEU A 80 7.62 -12.88 11.89
C LEU A 80 8.16 -14.06 12.73
N PHE A 81 7.49 -15.21 12.68
CA PHE A 81 7.92 -16.39 13.40
C PHE A 81 8.87 -17.26 12.55
N PRO A 82 9.92 -17.84 13.14
CA PRO A 82 10.75 -18.83 12.46
C PRO A 82 9.92 -20.06 12.09
N LYS A 83 10.37 -20.80 11.05
CA LYS A 83 9.78 -22.08 10.66
C LYS A 83 10.07 -23.18 11.68
#